data_AF-A0A7Y3DTD1-F1
#
_entry.id   AF-A0A7Y3DTD1-F1
#
_cell.length_a   1.000
_cell.length_b   1.000
_cell.length_c   1.000
_cell.angle_alpha   90.00
_cell.angle_beta   90.00
_cell.angle_gamma   90.00
#
_symmetry.space_group_name_H-M   'P 1'
#
loop_
_entity.id
_entity.type
_entity.pdbx_description
1 polymer ?
#
loop_
_entity_poly.entity_id
_entity_poly.type
_entity_poly.pdbx_seq_one_letter_code
_entity_poly.pdbx_strand_id
1 'polypeptide(L)'
;MSFKENLLQKIQINQLTHIVLKSFGVPESSGKIDKDTMRKLLEMGPYEYLKERDLDLYIQKLDGGQSNILVLDNELPIYKTTVEDVVIRKSPYTKEMLSIRNIIKILNDSDVKLSRREVSVKTVQKECIARLDLTFNESDIKAIAKEGTDSLQNGYAEGVKESLALFAELLGFRHPPKAFQIQHHETIGALSEKESGEILFGPVVVFSLINNSLGMLDEKISSNDKGKIKFYQQVAQGKE
;
A
#
# COMPACT_ATOMS: atom_id res chain seq x y z
N MET A 1 2.38 -11.23 -17.19
CA MET A 1 1.54 -11.42 -16.00
C MET A 1 0.10 -11.27 -16.43
N SER A 2 -0.80 -12.11 -15.91
CA SER A 2 -2.25 -11.97 -16.13
C SER A 2 -2.79 -10.73 -15.44
N PHE A 3 -4.01 -10.30 -15.78
CA PHE A 3 -4.67 -9.21 -15.06
C PHE A 3 -4.77 -9.49 -13.56
N LYS A 4 -5.15 -10.71 -13.18
CA LYS A 4 -5.23 -11.15 -11.79
C LYS A 4 -3.89 -10.97 -11.07
N GLU A 5 -2.79 -11.42 -11.66
CA GLU A 5 -1.45 -11.29 -11.08
C GLU A 5 -1.05 -9.81 -10.89
N ASN A 6 -1.31 -8.96 -11.89
CA ASN A 6 -1.05 -7.52 -11.77
C ASN A 6 -1.91 -6.88 -10.67
N LEU A 7 -3.18 -7.26 -10.55
CA LEU A 7 -4.08 -6.74 -9.52
C LEU A 7 -3.66 -7.18 -8.11
N LEU A 8 -3.22 -8.43 -7.94
CA LEU A 8 -2.63 -8.91 -6.68
C LEU A 8 -1.37 -8.10 -6.32
N GLN A 9 -0.49 -7.84 -7.30
CA GLN A 9 0.69 -7.00 -7.07
C GLN A 9 0.32 -5.58 -6.66
N LYS A 10 -0.71 -4.98 -7.27
CA LYS A 10 -1.21 -3.66 -6.87
C LYS A 10 -1.68 -3.64 -5.41
N ILE A 11 -2.45 -4.66 -5.00
CA ILE A 11 -2.91 -4.81 -3.61
C ILE A 11 -1.70 -4.93 -2.66
N GLN A 12 -0.70 -5.74 -3.02
CA GLN A 12 0.53 -5.89 -2.25
C GLN A 12 1.32 -4.58 -2.13
N ILE A 13 1.49 -3.83 -3.23
CA ILE A 13 2.13 -2.51 -3.23
C ILE A 13 1.42 -1.55 -2.26
N ASN A 14 0.08 -1.52 -2.30
CA ASN A 14 -0.72 -0.69 -1.40
C ASN A 14 -0.55 -1.09 0.07
N GLN A 15 -0.52 -2.38 0.37
CA GLN A 15 -0.31 -2.90 1.71
C GLN A 15 1.08 -2.57 2.26
N LEU A 16 2.14 -2.83 1.49
CA LEU A 16 3.52 -2.47 1.87
C LEU A 16 3.65 -0.96 2.09
N THR A 17 3.09 -0.16 1.19
CA THR A 17 3.07 1.30 1.33
C THR A 17 2.42 1.73 2.64
N HIS A 18 1.27 1.16 2.98
CA HIS A 18 0.56 1.47 4.22
C HIS A 18 1.37 1.11 5.47
N ILE A 19 2.04 -0.05 5.47
CA ILE A 19 2.91 -0.48 6.57
C ILE A 19 4.08 0.50 6.74
N VAL A 20 4.76 0.87 5.65
CA VAL A 20 5.87 1.84 5.70
C VAL A 20 5.38 3.19 6.22
N LEU A 21 4.26 3.70 5.70
CA LEU A 21 3.70 4.98 6.14
C LEU A 21 3.35 4.97 7.64
N LYS A 22 2.76 3.89 8.14
CA LYS A 22 2.46 3.73 9.57
C LYS A 22 3.69 3.59 10.46
N SER A 23 4.82 3.19 9.89
CA SER A 23 6.08 3.03 10.63
C SER A 23 6.82 4.35 10.86
N PHE A 24 6.40 5.45 10.22
CA PHE A 24 6.94 6.77 10.56
C PHE A 24 6.61 7.09 12.03
N GLY A 25 7.65 7.31 12.84
CA GLY A 25 7.49 7.65 14.25
C GLY A 25 6.65 8.91 14.47
N VAL A 26 6.07 9.03 15.67
CA VAL A 26 5.49 10.27 16.20
C VAL A 26 6.57 11.36 16.15
N PRO A 27 6.25 12.64 15.87
CA PRO A 27 7.23 13.71 15.71
C PRO A 27 8.30 13.84 16.83
N GLU A 28 8.04 13.30 18.03
CA GLU A 28 8.93 13.33 19.19
C GLU A 28 9.72 12.04 19.43
N SER A 29 9.44 10.95 18.72
CA SER A 29 10.25 9.73 18.81
C SER A 29 11.13 9.60 17.58
N SER A 30 12.40 9.24 17.79
CA SER A 30 13.32 8.83 16.74
C SER A 30 12.93 7.45 16.18
N GLY A 31 11.64 7.26 15.87
CA GLY A 31 11.07 6.01 15.41
C GLY A 31 11.78 5.58 14.13
N LYS A 32 12.37 4.38 14.19
CA LYS A 32 12.99 3.76 13.03
C LYS A 32 11.87 3.36 12.06
N ILE A 33 11.97 3.81 10.82
CA ILE A 33 11.09 3.36 9.76
C ILE A 33 11.28 1.85 9.52
N ASP A 34 10.23 1.17 9.07
CA ASP A 34 10.34 -0.22 8.61
C ASP A 34 11.06 -0.29 7.26
N LYS A 35 12.40 -0.35 7.34
CA LYS A 35 13.29 -0.42 6.17
C LYS A 35 13.15 -1.73 5.40
N ASP A 36 12.76 -2.82 6.06
CA ASP A 36 12.64 -4.13 5.41
C ASP A 36 11.39 -4.17 4.53
N THR A 37 10.28 -3.61 5.00
CA THR A 37 9.07 -3.42 4.19
C THR A 37 9.33 -2.42 3.06
N MET A 38 10.05 -1.33 3.32
CA MET A 38 10.41 -0.37 2.28
C MET A 38 11.30 -1.00 1.20
N ARG A 39 12.27 -1.85 1.57
CA ARG A 39 13.09 -2.61 0.64
C ARG A 39 12.26 -3.49 -0.28
N LYS A 40 11.31 -4.26 0.28
CA LYS A 40 10.38 -5.08 -0.52
C LYS A 40 9.59 -4.23 -1.52
N LEU A 41 9.12 -3.05 -1.11
CA LEU A 41 8.40 -2.14 -2.00
C LEU A 41 9.28 -1.63 -3.14
N LEU A 42 10.54 -1.29 -2.86
CA LEU A 42 11.51 -0.81 -3.85
C LEU A 42 11.92 -1.90 -4.85
N GLU A 43 12.03 -3.15 -4.41
CA GLU A 43 12.30 -4.33 -5.26
C GLU A 43 11.18 -4.60 -6.28
N MET A 44 9.95 -4.18 -5.99
CA MET A 44 8.83 -4.21 -6.95
C MET A 44 8.90 -3.06 -7.97
N GLY A 45 9.69 -2.02 -7.69
CA GLY A 45 9.82 -0.81 -8.48
C GLY A 45 10.95 -0.87 -9.52
N PRO A 46 11.15 0.22 -10.29
CA PRO A 46 12.16 0.31 -11.34
C PRO A 46 13.56 0.64 -10.79
N TYR A 47 13.86 0.26 -9.54
CA TYR A 47 15.06 0.69 -8.84
C TYR A 47 16.15 -0.37 -8.90
N GLU A 48 17.37 0.05 -9.19
CA GLU A 48 18.58 -0.75 -9.01
C GLU A 48 19.15 -0.49 -7.61
N TYR A 49 19.36 -1.55 -6.84
CA TYR A 49 20.02 -1.47 -5.54
C TYR A 49 21.53 -1.29 -5.72
N LEU A 50 22.09 -0.33 -4.98
CA LEU A 50 23.53 -0.12 -4.88
C LEU A 50 23.90 0.15 -3.42
N LYS A 51 24.88 -0.60 -2.92
CA LYS A 51 25.53 -0.29 -1.64
C LYS A 51 26.79 0.53 -1.90
N GLU A 52 26.86 1.72 -1.31
CA GLU A 52 28.00 2.62 -1.45
C GLU A 52 28.37 3.20 -0.09
N ARG A 53 29.60 2.97 0.36
CA ARG A 53 30.05 3.25 1.74
C ARG A 53 29.10 2.59 2.76
N ASP A 54 28.51 3.37 3.67
CA ASP A 54 27.51 2.95 4.65
C ASP A 54 26.06 3.22 4.19
N LEU A 55 25.85 3.62 2.93
CA LEU A 55 24.54 3.95 2.37
C LEU A 55 23.96 2.79 1.55
N ASP A 56 22.68 2.51 1.79
CA ASP A 56 21.84 1.67 0.95
C ASP A 56 21.07 2.57 -0.03
N LEU A 57 21.40 2.51 -1.32
CA LEU A 57 20.85 3.37 -2.37
C LEU A 57 19.96 2.57 -3.32
N TYR A 58 18.88 3.21 -3.77
CA TYR A 58 17.97 2.68 -4.79
C TYR A 58 17.87 3.69 -5.92
N ILE A 59 18.31 3.27 -7.11
CA ILE A 59 18.61 4.16 -8.22
C ILE A 59 17.62 3.90 -9.35
N GLN A 60 16.88 4.93 -9.73
CA GLN A 60 16.10 4.96 -10.96
C GLN A 60 16.82 5.91 -11.94
N LYS A 61 17.37 5.33 -13.00
CA LYS A 61 18.10 6.07 -14.04
C LYS A 61 17.14 6.98 -14.82
N LEU A 62 17.56 8.21 -15.07
CA LEU A 62 16.88 9.16 -15.95
C LEU A 62 17.73 9.44 -17.19
N ASP A 63 17.10 10.02 -18.22
CA ASP A 63 17.82 10.51 -19.38
C ASP A 63 18.75 11.67 -19.02
N GLY A 64 19.91 11.75 -19.69
CA GLY A 64 20.87 12.84 -19.49
C GLY A 64 21.86 12.66 -18.34
N GLY A 65 22.05 11.43 -17.84
CA GLY A 65 23.10 11.09 -16.86
C GLY A 65 22.77 11.45 -15.41
N GLN A 66 21.53 11.88 -15.13
CA GLN A 66 21.01 12.04 -13.77
C GLN A 66 20.18 10.82 -13.37
N SER A 67 20.03 10.61 -12.07
CA SER A 67 19.18 9.56 -11.51
C SER A 67 18.31 10.10 -10.38
N ASN A 68 17.13 9.52 -10.21
CA ASN A 68 16.41 9.60 -8.95
C ASN A 68 17.02 8.56 -8.00
N ILE A 69 17.58 9.02 -6.88
CA ILE A 69 18.31 8.20 -5.91
C ILE A 69 17.58 8.28 -4.59
N LEU A 70 16.97 7.19 -4.17
CA LEU A 70 16.43 7.04 -2.83
C LEU A 70 17.51 6.50 -1.89
N VAL A 71 17.68 7.14 -0.74
CA VAL A 71 18.54 6.64 0.35
C VAL A 71 17.66 5.91 1.36
N LEU A 72 17.98 4.65 1.68
CA LEU A 72 17.22 3.83 2.63
C LEU A 72 17.61 4.19 4.09
N ASP A 73 17.33 5.44 4.49
CA ASP A 73 17.45 5.93 5.86
C ASP A 73 16.06 6.18 6.50
N ASN A 74 16.02 6.80 7.68
CA ASN A 74 14.74 7.05 8.38
C ASN A 74 13.89 8.16 7.74
N GLU A 75 14.50 9.01 6.90
CA GLU A 75 13.80 10.08 6.20
C GLU A 75 13.41 9.68 4.77
N LEU A 76 13.96 8.60 4.22
CA LEU A 76 13.76 8.15 2.85
C LEU A 76 13.90 9.29 1.81
N PRO A 77 14.96 10.10 1.82
CA PRO A 77 15.09 11.20 0.87
C PRO A 77 15.27 10.65 -0.54
N ILE A 78 14.62 11.30 -1.51
CA ILE A 78 14.86 11.09 -2.93
C ILE A 78 15.60 12.31 -3.47
N TYR A 79 16.77 12.07 -4.07
CA TYR A 79 17.58 13.10 -4.72
C TYR A 79 17.54 12.93 -6.23
N LYS A 80 17.62 14.04 -6.98
CA LYS A 80 17.84 14.05 -8.42
C LYS A 80 19.25 14.54 -8.72
N THR A 81 20.21 13.62 -8.74
CA THR A 81 21.63 13.92 -8.90
C THR A 81 22.39 12.63 -9.24
N THR A 82 23.72 12.61 -9.09
CA THR A 82 24.56 11.42 -9.25
C THR A 82 24.82 10.71 -7.92
N VAL A 83 25.24 9.44 -7.97
CA VAL A 83 25.57 8.66 -6.76
C VAL A 83 26.69 9.34 -5.98
N GLU A 84 27.71 9.86 -6.65
CA GLU A 84 28.84 10.54 -6.02
C GLU A 84 28.39 11.78 -5.24
N ASP A 85 27.46 12.56 -5.78
CA ASP A 85 26.95 13.76 -5.11
C ASP A 85 26.11 13.39 -3.87
N VAL A 86 25.29 12.33 -3.93
CA VAL A 86 24.55 11.82 -2.76
C VAL A 86 25.51 11.35 -1.66
N VAL A 87 26.55 10.60 -2.05
CA VAL A 87 27.53 10.02 -1.14
C VAL A 87 28.34 11.12 -0.44
N ILE A 88 28.78 12.16 -1.15
CA ILE A 88 29.45 13.31 -0.54
C ILE A 88 28.54 14.01 0.47
N ARG A 89 27.24 14.12 0.20
CA ARG A 89 26.29 14.81 1.09
C ARG A 89 25.95 14.01 2.35
N LYS A 90 25.85 12.69 2.23
CA LYS A 90 25.31 11.82 3.30
C LYS A 90 26.38 11.02 4.05
N SER A 91 27.50 10.71 3.41
CA SER A 91 28.61 9.97 4.00
C SER A 91 29.97 10.46 3.50
N PRO A 92 30.33 11.74 3.73
CA PRO A 92 31.62 12.29 3.28
C PRO A 92 32.80 11.71 4.05
N TYR A 93 33.91 11.47 3.36
CA TYR A 93 35.20 11.24 4.02
C TYR A 93 35.77 12.53 4.61
N THR A 94 36.60 12.42 5.64
CA THR A 94 37.21 13.57 6.33
C THR A 94 37.92 14.52 5.37
N LYS A 95 38.60 14.01 4.33
CA LYS A 95 39.28 14.85 3.32
C LYS A 95 38.29 15.61 2.43
N GLU A 96 37.13 15.01 2.11
CA GLU A 96 36.09 15.64 1.30
C GLU A 96 35.42 16.79 2.08
N MET A 97 35.31 16.66 3.40
CA MET A 97 34.77 17.69 4.30
C MET A 97 35.63 18.95 4.42
N LEU A 98 36.90 18.93 4.02
CA LEU A 98 37.80 20.10 4.14
C LEU A 98 37.61 21.12 3.00
N SER A 99 36.88 20.76 1.94
CA SER A 99 36.56 21.67 0.85
C SER A 99 35.34 22.53 1.20
N ILE A 100 35.50 23.86 1.22
CA ILE A 100 34.40 24.82 1.49
C ILE A 100 33.18 24.56 0.58
N ARG A 101 33.42 24.21 -0.69
CA ARG A 101 32.33 23.88 -1.63
C ARG A 101 31.55 22.64 -1.19
N ASN A 102 32.24 21.61 -0.70
CA ASN A 102 31.60 20.38 -0.24
C ASN A 102 30.87 20.61 1.09
N ILE A 103 31.43 21.43 2.00
CA ILE A 103 30.75 21.82 3.24
C ILE A 103 29.38 22.44 2.92
N ILE A 104 29.32 23.37 1.94
CA ILE A 104 28.05 23.99 1.54
C ILE A 104 27.05 22.94 1.03
N LYS A 105 27.50 21.99 0.19
CA LYS A 105 26.66 20.89 -0.31
C LYS A 105 26.15 19.94 0.78
N ILE A 106 27.00 19.62 1.75
CA ILE A 106 26.65 18.75 2.89
C ILE A 106 25.61 19.44 3.79
N LEU A 107 25.77 20.76 4.01
CA LEU A 107 24.87 21.54 4.85
C LEU A 107 23.54 21.86 4.19
N ASN A 108 23.50 21.95 2.86
CA ASN A 108 22.28 22.27 2.12
C ASN A 108 22.11 21.35 0.91
N ASP A 109 21.05 20.56 0.94
CA ASP A 109 20.67 19.59 -0.09
C ASP A 109 19.40 19.98 -0.85
N SER A 110 18.86 21.18 -0.61
CA SER A 110 17.59 21.63 -1.18
C SER A 110 17.63 21.79 -2.71
N ASP A 111 18.84 21.93 -3.27
CA ASP A 111 19.08 22.03 -4.70
C ASP A 111 18.88 20.71 -5.45
N VAL A 112 19.05 19.58 -4.76
CA VAL A 112 18.99 18.23 -5.35
C VAL A 112 17.92 17.34 -4.75
N LYS A 113 17.43 17.62 -3.53
CA LYS A 113 16.41 16.82 -2.85
C LYS A 113 15.03 17.08 -3.44
N LEU A 114 14.41 16.05 -3.97
CA LEU A 114 13.05 16.10 -4.53
C LEU A 114 11.98 15.92 -3.44
N SER A 115 12.17 14.94 -2.57
CA SER A 115 11.15 14.59 -1.56
C SER A 115 11.76 13.82 -0.40
N ARG A 116 10.96 13.67 0.67
CA ARG A 116 11.28 12.87 1.86
C ARG A 116 9.99 12.32 2.49
N ARG A 117 10.16 11.34 3.36
CA ARG A 117 9.13 10.72 4.20
C ARG A 117 7.94 10.25 3.37
N GLU A 118 6.73 10.60 3.77
CA GLU A 118 5.48 10.17 3.13
C GLU A 118 5.46 10.46 1.62
N VAL A 119 6.00 11.61 1.20
CA VAL A 119 6.05 11.99 -0.22
C VAL A 119 6.94 11.02 -1.02
N SER A 120 8.06 10.58 -0.45
CA SER A 120 8.92 9.59 -1.08
C SER A 120 8.24 8.24 -1.22
N VAL A 121 7.57 7.77 -0.16
CA VAL A 121 6.86 6.48 -0.18
C VAL A 121 5.73 6.52 -1.21
N LYS A 122 4.98 7.62 -1.31
CA LYS A 122 3.94 7.81 -2.32
C LYS A 122 4.49 7.90 -3.74
N THR A 123 5.67 8.50 -3.91
CA THR A 123 6.37 8.51 -5.20
C THR A 123 6.71 7.08 -5.63
N VAL A 124 7.35 6.29 -4.75
CA VAL A 124 7.67 4.88 -5.01
C VAL A 124 6.41 4.06 -5.30
N GLN A 125 5.35 4.21 -4.49
CA GLN A 125 4.07 3.54 -4.70
C GLN A 125 3.53 3.79 -6.12
N LYS A 126 3.50 5.05 -6.54
CA LYS A 126 3.00 5.46 -7.86
C LYS A 126 3.83 4.83 -8.97
N GLU A 127 5.16 4.83 -8.84
CA GLU A 127 6.06 4.26 -9.83
C GLU A 127 5.94 2.74 -9.92
N CYS A 128 5.77 2.03 -8.81
CA CYS A 128 5.50 0.60 -8.82
C CYS A 128 4.18 0.28 -9.52
N ILE A 129 3.09 1.01 -9.21
CA ILE A 129 1.78 0.80 -9.83
C ILE A 129 1.80 1.14 -11.33
N ALA A 130 2.52 2.18 -11.74
CA ALA A 130 2.59 2.60 -13.14
C ALA A 130 3.21 1.55 -14.08
N ARG A 131 3.91 0.55 -13.53
CA ARG A 131 4.50 -0.56 -14.29
C ARG A 131 3.55 -1.73 -14.49
N LEU A 132 2.44 -1.77 -13.76
CA LEU A 132 1.47 -2.85 -13.83
C LEU A 132 0.53 -2.64 -15.01
N ASP A 133 0.26 -3.71 -15.75
CA ASP A 133 -0.83 -3.71 -16.71
C ASP A 133 -2.13 -4.06 -15.99
N LEU A 134 -2.93 -3.03 -15.73
CA LEU A 134 -4.22 -3.13 -15.04
C LEU A 134 -5.39 -3.04 -16.02
N THR A 135 -5.12 -3.14 -17.32
CA THR A 135 -6.20 -3.26 -18.31
C THR A 135 -6.86 -4.63 -18.16
N PHE A 136 -8.18 -4.68 -18.31
CA PHE A 136 -8.94 -5.92 -18.18
C PHE A 136 -10.12 -5.92 -19.12
N ASN A 137 -10.63 -7.10 -19.39
CA ASN A 137 -11.86 -7.34 -20.12
C ASN A 137 -12.82 -8.22 -19.29
N GLU A 138 -13.99 -8.51 -19.86
CA GLU A 138 -15.02 -9.31 -19.20
C GLU A 138 -14.56 -10.73 -18.83
N SER A 139 -13.70 -11.35 -19.64
CA SER A 139 -13.21 -12.71 -19.38
C SER A 139 -12.29 -12.76 -18.16
N ASP A 140 -11.50 -11.72 -17.91
CA ASP A 140 -10.66 -11.61 -16.71
C ASP A 140 -11.51 -11.57 -15.44
N ILE A 141 -12.61 -10.80 -15.47
CA ILE A 141 -13.55 -10.70 -14.35
C ILE A 141 -14.26 -12.04 -14.10
N LYS A 142 -14.70 -12.71 -15.17
CA LYS A 142 -15.31 -14.05 -15.08
C LYS A 142 -14.35 -15.09 -14.53
N ALA A 143 -13.05 -15.01 -14.87
CA ALA A 143 -12.03 -15.92 -14.34
C ALA A 143 -11.90 -15.77 -12.81
N ILE A 144 -11.78 -14.54 -12.30
CA ILE A 144 -11.74 -14.28 -10.84
C ILE A 144 -13.01 -14.79 -10.15
N ALA A 145 -14.20 -14.52 -10.73
CA ALA A 145 -15.47 -14.99 -10.18
C ALA A 145 -15.55 -16.53 -10.14
N LYS A 146 -15.09 -17.19 -11.20
CA LYS A 146 -15.06 -18.65 -11.28
C LYS A 146 -14.13 -19.26 -10.24
N GLU A 147 -12.90 -18.76 -10.12
CA GLU A 147 -11.94 -19.24 -9.12
C GLU A 147 -12.45 -19.05 -7.68
N GLY A 148 -13.11 -17.92 -7.40
CA GLY A 148 -13.75 -17.69 -6.10
C GLY A 148 -14.93 -18.64 -5.85
N THR A 149 -15.74 -18.91 -6.87
CA THR A 149 -16.85 -19.88 -6.78
C THR A 149 -16.33 -21.30 -6.53
N ASP A 150 -15.32 -21.72 -7.28
CA ASP A 150 -14.69 -23.03 -7.14
C ASP A 150 -14.05 -23.14 -5.75
N SER A 151 -13.40 -22.08 -5.24
CA SER A 151 -12.83 -22.05 -3.89
C SER A 151 -13.91 -22.18 -2.81
N LEU A 152 -15.05 -21.49 -2.98
CA LEU A 152 -16.17 -21.56 -2.05
C LEU A 152 -16.78 -22.97 -2.04
N GLN A 153 -17.01 -23.58 -3.22
CA GLN A 153 -17.56 -24.93 -3.32
C GLN A 153 -16.64 -25.98 -2.70
N ASN A 154 -15.32 -25.80 -2.82
CA ASN A 154 -14.33 -26.72 -2.27
C ASN A 154 -13.95 -26.44 -0.80
N GLY A 155 -14.55 -25.43 -0.16
CA GLY A 155 -14.22 -25.06 1.22
C GLY A 155 -12.83 -24.44 1.40
N TYR A 156 -12.22 -23.94 0.33
CA TYR A 156 -10.90 -23.32 0.35
C TYR A 156 -11.00 -21.83 0.71
N ALA A 157 -11.04 -21.54 2.01
CA ALA A 157 -11.26 -20.19 2.53
C ALA A 157 -10.26 -19.14 2.02
N GLU A 158 -8.98 -19.49 1.85
CA GLU A 158 -7.97 -18.55 1.37
C GLU A 158 -8.21 -18.15 -0.10
N GLY A 159 -8.66 -19.08 -0.95
CA GLY A 159 -9.03 -18.76 -2.34
C GLY A 159 -10.27 -17.85 -2.44
N VAL A 160 -11.23 -18.02 -1.51
CA VAL A 160 -12.38 -17.10 -1.39
C VAL A 160 -11.91 -15.71 -0.97
N LYS A 161 -11.07 -15.60 0.06
CA LYS A 161 -10.52 -14.31 0.53
C LYS A 161 -9.73 -13.60 -0.55
N GLU A 162 -8.90 -14.32 -1.31
CA GLU A 162 -8.15 -13.75 -2.43
C GLU A 162 -9.09 -13.15 -3.48
N SER A 163 -10.10 -13.91 -3.89
CA SER A 163 -11.10 -13.44 -4.86
C SER A 163 -11.87 -12.22 -4.35
N LEU A 164 -12.26 -12.22 -3.07
CA LEU A 164 -12.91 -11.07 -2.43
C LEU A 164 -11.99 -9.85 -2.37
N ALA A 165 -10.69 -10.02 -2.08
CA ALA A 165 -9.73 -8.92 -2.09
C ALA A 165 -9.57 -8.30 -3.49
N LEU A 166 -9.56 -9.13 -4.54
CA LEU A 166 -9.53 -8.68 -5.93
C LEU A 166 -10.77 -7.87 -6.29
N PHE A 167 -11.96 -8.39 -5.98
CA PHE A 167 -13.21 -7.64 -6.20
C PHE A 167 -13.29 -6.37 -5.35
N ALA A 168 -12.80 -6.41 -4.11
CA ALA A 168 -12.77 -5.23 -3.26
C ALA A 168 -11.90 -4.13 -3.88
N GLU A 169 -10.75 -4.47 -4.45
CA GLU A 169 -9.89 -3.49 -5.11
C GLU A 169 -10.53 -2.92 -6.38
N LEU A 170 -11.25 -3.74 -7.15
CA LEU A 170 -11.95 -3.29 -8.36
C LEU A 170 -13.13 -2.36 -8.07
N LEU A 171 -13.88 -2.67 -7.01
CA LEU A 171 -15.08 -1.93 -6.61
C LEU A 171 -14.77 -0.78 -5.65
N GLY A 172 -13.52 -0.64 -5.20
CA GLY A 172 -13.13 0.31 -4.17
C GLY A 172 -13.70 -0.01 -2.78
N PHE A 173 -14.08 -1.25 -2.53
CA PHE A 173 -14.58 -1.68 -1.23
C PHE A 173 -13.44 -1.72 -0.21
N ARG A 174 -13.81 -1.54 1.06
CA ARG A 174 -12.89 -1.48 2.20
C ARG A 174 -13.38 -2.41 3.30
N HIS A 175 -12.47 -2.77 4.19
CA HIS A 175 -12.83 -3.47 5.43
C HIS A 175 -13.74 -2.59 6.29
N PRO A 176 -14.67 -3.20 7.04
CA PRO A 176 -15.57 -2.47 7.91
C PRO A 176 -14.82 -1.69 9.00
N PRO A 177 -15.30 -0.49 9.36
CA PRO A 177 -14.97 0.14 10.63
C PRO A 177 -15.31 -0.78 11.80
N LYS A 178 -14.70 -0.56 12.97
CA LYS A 178 -14.88 -1.40 14.18
C LYS A 178 -16.34 -1.71 14.52
N ALA A 179 -17.24 -0.75 14.32
CA ALA A 179 -18.68 -0.92 14.61
C ALA A 179 -19.37 -1.99 13.75
N PHE A 180 -18.83 -2.29 12.56
CA PHE A 180 -19.38 -3.22 11.58
C PHE A 180 -18.59 -4.54 11.48
N GLN A 181 -17.56 -4.71 12.30
CA GLN A 181 -16.77 -5.95 12.34
C GLN A 181 -17.57 -7.07 12.99
N ILE A 182 -17.51 -8.25 12.38
CA ILE A 182 -18.17 -9.47 12.88
C ILE A 182 -17.09 -10.52 13.08
N GLN A 183 -17.05 -11.12 14.28
CA GLN A 183 -16.08 -12.17 14.58
C GLN A 183 -16.26 -13.36 13.63
N HIS A 184 -15.15 -13.95 13.22
CA HIS A 184 -15.10 -15.11 12.31
C HIS A 184 -15.74 -14.89 10.93
N HIS A 185 -15.90 -13.62 10.51
CA HIS A 185 -16.36 -13.26 9.18
C HIS A 185 -15.36 -12.33 8.52
N GLU A 186 -15.16 -12.54 7.22
CA GLU A 186 -14.49 -11.57 6.36
C GLU A 186 -15.56 -10.66 5.77
N THR A 187 -15.36 -9.35 5.85
CA THR A 187 -16.35 -8.38 5.39
C THR A 187 -15.69 -7.30 4.56
N ILE A 188 -16.28 -7.01 3.41
CA ILE A 188 -15.89 -5.91 2.53
C ILE A 188 -17.14 -5.15 2.10
N GLY A 189 -17.04 -3.84 1.97
CA GLY A 189 -18.16 -3.04 1.48
C GLY A 189 -17.74 -1.65 1.05
N ALA A 190 -18.63 -0.96 0.34
CA ALA A 190 -18.37 0.43 0.01
C ALA A 190 -18.48 1.30 1.27
N LEU A 191 -17.50 2.18 1.48
CA LEU A 191 -17.44 3.06 2.64
C LEU A 191 -17.55 4.51 2.16
N SER A 192 -18.48 5.27 2.73
CA SER A 192 -18.61 6.70 2.50
C SER A 192 -18.83 7.44 3.80
N GLU A 193 -18.18 8.59 3.95
CA GLU A 193 -18.32 9.46 5.13
C GLU A 193 -19.02 10.75 4.70
N LYS A 194 -20.07 11.13 5.42
CA LYS A 194 -20.75 12.42 5.22
C LYS A 194 -20.00 13.53 5.94
N GLU A 195 -20.22 14.78 5.55
CA GLU A 195 -19.66 15.97 6.22
C GLU A 195 -19.94 16.01 7.73
N SER A 196 -21.06 15.41 8.16
CA SER A 196 -21.42 15.25 9.58
C SER A 196 -20.56 14.25 10.38
N GLY A 197 -19.62 13.54 9.76
CA GLY A 197 -18.87 12.43 10.37
C GLY A 197 -19.65 11.10 10.43
N GLU A 198 -20.89 11.07 9.92
CA GLU A 198 -21.67 9.84 9.77
C GLU A 198 -21.04 8.94 8.70
N ILE A 199 -20.78 7.69 9.08
CA ILE A 199 -20.26 6.67 8.17
C ILE A 199 -21.44 5.86 7.61
N LEU A 200 -21.50 5.77 6.29
CA LEU A 200 -22.37 4.83 5.57
C LEU A 200 -21.51 3.69 5.03
N PHE A 201 -21.88 2.45 5.38
CA PHE A 201 -21.22 1.24 4.94
C PHE A 201 -22.20 0.36 4.16
N GLY A 202 -21.93 0.13 2.89
CA GLY A 202 -22.73 -0.73 2.01
C GLY A 202 -22.71 -0.27 0.54
N PRO A 203 -23.03 -1.17 -0.41
CA PRO A 203 -23.37 -2.58 -0.24
C PRO A 203 -22.20 -3.39 0.37
N VAL A 204 -22.53 -4.48 1.07
CA VAL A 204 -21.60 -5.28 1.87
C VAL A 204 -21.62 -6.74 1.43
N VAL A 205 -20.45 -7.35 1.32
CA VAL A 205 -20.28 -8.79 1.17
C VAL A 205 -19.71 -9.34 2.47
N VAL A 206 -20.31 -10.42 2.96
CA VAL A 206 -19.93 -11.11 4.19
C VAL A 206 -19.61 -12.57 3.88
N PHE A 207 -18.41 -13.00 4.22
CA PHE A 207 -17.99 -14.39 4.11
C PHE A 207 -17.83 -14.99 5.51
N SER A 208 -18.61 -16.04 5.81
CA SER A 208 -18.51 -16.78 7.06
C SER A 208 -17.39 -17.83 6.99
N LEU A 209 -16.37 -17.68 7.84
CA LEU A 209 -15.26 -18.64 7.93
C LEU A 209 -15.68 -19.95 8.61
N ILE A 210 -16.76 -19.92 9.40
CA ILE A 210 -17.26 -21.10 10.12
C ILE A 210 -18.15 -21.94 9.19
N ASN A 211 -19.08 -21.27 8.51
CA ASN A 211 -20.10 -21.95 7.72
C ASN A 211 -19.72 -22.09 6.24
N ASN A 212 -18.57 -21.53 5.84
CA ASN A 212 -18.12 -21.44 4.44
C ASN A 212 -19.25 -20.97 3.51
N SER A 213 -19.86 -19.84 3.86
CA SER A 213 -21.00 -19.26 3.14
C SER A 213 -20.77 -17.79 2.86
N LEU A 214 -21.27 -17.33 1.72
CA LEU A 214 -21.16 -15.96 1.26
C LEU A 214 -22.55 -15.33 1.22
N GLY A 215 -22.70 -14.16 1.82
CA GLY A 215 -23.91 -13.34 1.77
C GLY A 215 -23.60 -11.93 1.28
N MET A 216 -24.59 -11.29 0.69
CA MET A 216 -24.52 -9.89 0.26
C MET A 216 -25.71 -9.11 0.79
N LEU A 217 -25.45 -7.91 1.26
CA LEU A 217 -26.45 -6.93 1.65
C LEU A 217 -26.31 -5.71 0.75
N ASP A 218 -27.33 -5.43 -0.05
CA ASP A 218 -27.29 -4.33 -1.02
C ASP A 218 -27.49 -2.94 -0.37
N GLU A 219 -28.04 -2.91 0.85
CA GLU A 219 -28.32 -1.67 1.55
C GLU A 219 -27.08 -1.00 2.16
N LYS A 220 -27.14 0.33 2.25
CA LYS A 220 -26.20 1.14 3.03
C LYS A 220 -26.67 1.24 4.48
N ILE A 221 -25.79 0.87 5.41
CA ILE A 221 -26.04 0.96 6.84
C ILE A 221 -25.32 2.18 7.40
N SER A 222 -26.06 3.01 8.16
CA SER A 222 -25.50 4.13 8.90
C SER A 222 -24.85 3.68 10.20
N SER A 223 -23.71 4.29 10.55
CA SER A 223 -23.05 4.12 11.85
C SER A 223 -23.91 4.60 13.03
N ASN A 224 -24.89 5.46 12.77
CA ASN A 224 -25.79 5.99 13.80
C ASN A 224 -27.02 5.11 14.03
N ASP A 225 -27.33 4.23 13.08
CA ASP A 225 -28.47 3.32 13.16
C ASP A 225 -28.07 2.01 13.85
N LYS A 226 -28.04 2.04 15.19
CA LYS A 226 -27.73 0.87 16.02
C LYS A 226 -28.69 -0.31 15.77
N GLY A 227 -29.91 -0.04 15.32
CA GLY A 227 -30.90 -1.08 14.99
C GLY A 227 -30.48 -1.84 13.75
N LYS A 228 -30.19 -1.12 12.65
CA LYS A 228 -29.71 -1.73 11.42
C LYS A 228 -28.34 -2.40 11.56
N ILE A 229 -27.45 -1.86 12.41
CA ILE A 229 -26.16 -2.53 12.71
C ILE A 229 -26.39 -3.88 13.39
N LYS A 230 -27.31 -3.97 14.35
CA LYS A 230 -27.65 -5.24 15.00
C LYS A 230 -28.30 -6.22 14.03
N PHE A 231 -29.24 -5.75 13.22
CA PHE A 231 -29.87 -6.57 12.18
C PHE A 231 -28.84 -7.13 11.20
N TYR A 232 -27.93 -6.28 10.71
CA TYR A 232 -26.80 -6.70 9.89
C TYR A 232 -25.94 -7.78 10.56
N GLN A 233 -25.62 -7.64 11.84
CA GLN A 233 -24.87 -8.65 12.58
C GLN A 233 -25.65 -9.97 12.74
N GLN A 234 -26.98 -9.92 12.86
CA GLN A 234 -27.83 -11.11 12.95
C GLN A 234 -27.93 -11.84 11.61
N VAL A 235 -28.19 -11.13 10.52
CA VAL A 235 -28.26 -11.67 9.16
C VAL A 235 -26.91 -12.30 8.77
N ALA A 236 -25.81 -11.60 9.02
CA ALA A 236 -24.47 -12.12 8.78
C ALA A 236 -24.14 -13.40 9.56
N GLN A 237 -24.74 -13.59 10.75
CA GLN A 237 -24.58 -14.80 11.56
C GLN A 237 -25.57 -15.91 11.21
N GLY A 238 -26.44 -15.71 10.21
CA GLY A 238 -27.49 -16.66 9.83
C GLY A 238 -28.57 -16.86 10.89
N LYS A 239 -28.84 -15.81 11.69
CA LYS A 239 -29.83 -15.86 12.79
C LYS A 239 -31.23 -15.41 12.40
N GLU A 240 -31.44 -14.95 11.16
CA GLU A 240 -32.72 -14.60 10.53
C GLU A 240 -32.66 -14.84 9.01
#